data_AF-A0A3A5JDS2-F1
#
_entry.id   AF-A0A3A5JDS2-F1
#
_cell.length_a   1.000
_cell.length_b   1.000
_cell.length_c   1.000
_cell.angle_alpha   90.00
_cell.angle_beta   90.00
_cell.angle_gamma   90.00
#
_symmetry.space_group_name_H-M   'P 1'
#
loop_
_entity.id
_entity.type
_entity.pdbx_description
1 polymer ?
#
loop_
_entity_poly.entity_id
_entity_poly.type
_entity_poly.pdbx_seq_one_letter_code
_entity_poly.pdbx_strand_id
1 'polypeptide(L)'
;MEEGSSGSEVGGDAAETASQHQDLTPIERLSIMDAEDTGIEVTASIERAIAIYEHWKEWSSKTPKGRVLKDGQKSLLRTATGEQLGWRQVYRAAEALEELSKGRIQFIHHNRHGKMLIEPTTPGRDCHASSAATT
;
A
#
# COMPACT_ATOMS: atom_id res chain seq x y z
N MET A 1 -4.39 17.53 -67.23
CA MET A 1 -3.12 18.14 -66.79
C MET A 1 -3.26 18.19 -65.28
N GLU A 2 -2.89 17.10 -64.61
CA GLU A 2 -1.54 16.87 -64.02
C GLU A 2 -1.37 17.73 -62.76
N GLU A 3 -0.92 17.29 -61.58
CA GLU A 3 -0.38 16.04 -61.01
C GLU A 3 -0.37 16.21 -59.47
N GLY A 4 -0.09 15.13 -58.71
CA GLY A 4 0.41 15.19 -57.32
C GLY A 4 -0.45 14.38 -56.34
N SER A 5 -0.35 13.05 -56.25
CA SER A 5 0.78 12.20 -55.83
C SER A 5 1.09 12.27 -54.33
N SER A 6 0.90 11.12 -53.67
CA SER A 6 1.76 10.50 -52.64
C SER A 6 2.01 11.28 -51.34
N GLY A 7 1.86 10.75 -50.13
CA GLY A 7 1.92 9.38 -49.61
C GLY A 7 2.44 9.47 -48.17
N SER A 8 2.57 8.31 -47.52
CA SER A 8 3.19 8.07 -46.20
C SER A 8 2.34 8.31 -44.95
N GLU A 9 1.52 7.30 -44.66
CA GLU A 9 1.69 6.43 -43.49
C GLU A 9 2.80 6.88 -42.52
N VAL A 10 2.42 7.39 -41.34
CA VAL A 10 3.31 7.43 -40.16
C VAL A 10 2.79 6.38 -39.20
N GLY A 11 3.26 5.15 -39.40
CA GLY A 11 3.51 4.25 -38.29
C GLY A 11 4.75 4.74 -37.57
N GLY A 12 4.68 4.85 -36.24
CA GLY A 12 5.78 5.39 -35.45
C GLY A 12 5.54 5.15 -33.96
N ASP A 13 5.86 3.94 -33.55
CA ASP A 13 6.50 3.61 -32.28
C ASP A 13 5.78 4.01 -30.97
N ALA A 14 4.83 3.16 -30.57
CA ALA A 14 4.38 3.03 -29.19
C ALA A 14 5.20 1.96 -28.44
N ALA A 15 6.51 1.90 -28.69
CA ALA A 15 7.38 0.85 -28.19
C ALA A 15 8.67 1.39 -27.55
N GLU A 16 8.66 2.58 -26.96
CA GLU A 16 9.85 3.08 -26.25
C GLU A 16 9.54 3.93 -25.00
N THR A 17 8.62 3.52 -24.13
CA THR A 17 8.43 4.18 -22.82
C THR A 17 8.78 3.29 -21.62
N ALA A 18 9.08 2.01 -21.82
CA ALA A 18 9.37 1.09 -20.72
C ALA A 18 10.82 1.18 -20.17
N SER A 19 11.75 1.83 -20.89
CA SER A 19 13.19 1.79 -20.57
C SER A 19 13.76 3.10 -20.00
N GLN A 20 13.00 4.20 -19.98
CA GLN A 20 13.54 5.53 -19.62
C GLN A 20 13.44 5.88 -18.12
N HIS A 21 12.85 5.02 -17.29
CA HIS A 21 12.61 5.33 -15.87
C HIS A 21 13.79 5.02 -14.92
N GLN A 22 14.91 4.48 -15.42
CA GLN A 22 16.04 4.07 -14.56
C GLN A 22 17.04 5.19 -14.25
N ASP A 23 17.03 6.30 -14.99
CA ASP A 23 17.99 7.39 -14.84
C ASP A 23 17.42 8.66 -14.18
N LEU A 24 16.17 8.63 -13.75
CA LEU A 24 15.53 9.80 -13.15
C LEU A 24 15.86 9.93 -11.68
N THR A 25 16.23 11.16 -11.29
CA THR A 25 16.40 11.50 -9.89
C THR A 25 15.06 11.37 -9.15
N PRO A 26 15.08 11.15 -7.81
CA PRO A 26 13.84 11.01 -7.05
C PRO A 26 12.84 12.15 -7.26
N ILE A 27 13.30 13.37 -7.51
CA ILE A 27 12.42 14.53 -7.71
C ILE A 27 11.84 14.62 -9.13
N GLU A 28 12.55 14.15 -10.15
CA GLU A 28 12.07 14.15 -11.54
C GLU A 28 11.02 13.07 -11.77
N ARG A 29 11.12 11.94 -11.05
CA ARG A 29 10.06 10.92 -11.04
C ARG A 29 8.73 11.46 -10.51
N LEU A 30 8.77 12.38 -9.54
CA LEU A 30 7.57 13.02 -9.00
C LEU A 30 6.93 13.99 -10.00
N SER A 31 7.74 14.71 -10.79
CA SER A 31 7.23 15.68 -11.76
C SER A 31 6.51 15.03 -12.96
N ILE A 32 6.85 13.80 -13.31
CA ILE A 32 6.22 13.06 -14.41
C ILE A 32 4.94 12.36 -13.92
N MET A 33 4.92 11.90 -12.67
CA MET A 33 3.75 11.25 -12.06
C MET A 33 2.62 12.23 -11.68
N ASP A 34 2.88 13.53 -11.58
CA ASP A 34 1.88 14.57 -11.31
C ASP A 34 0.94 14.83 -12.50
N ALA A 35 1.38 14.50 -13.73
CA ALA A 35 0.70 14.89 -14.96
C ALA A 35 -0.41 13.90 -15.42
N GLU A 36 -0.39 12.64 -14.97
CA GLU A 36 -1.23 11.58 -15.55
C GLU A 36 -1.95 10.75 -14.46
N ASP A 37 -3.09 11.26 -14.01
CA ASP A 37 -4.28 10.52 -13.55
C ASP A 37 -4.16 9.58 -12.32
N THR A 38 -4.93 9.90 -11.26
CA THR A 38 -5.05 9.27 -9.93
C THR A 38 -4.02 9.67 -8.86
N GLY A 39 -3.99 10.98 -8.58
CA GLY A 39 -3.19 11.64 -7.55
C GLY A 39 -3.45 11.16 -6.11
N ILE A 40 -2.84 10.04 -5.75
CA ILE A 40 -2.40 9.83 -4.37
C ILE A 40 -1.00 10.44 -4.32
N GLU A 41 -0.89 11.72 -3.95
CA GLU A 41 0.39 12.32 -3.57
C GLU A 41 1.06 11.35 -2.59
N VAL A 42 2.24 10.80 -2.94
CA VAL A 42 2.99 9.90 -2.07
C VAL A 42 3.51 10.73 -0.90
N THR A 43 2.66 10.91 0.10
CA THR A 43 3.01 11.64 1.32
C THR A 43 3.93 10.76 2.18
N ALA A 44 4.74 11.39 3.03
CA ALA A 44 5.56 10.67 4.00
C ALA A 44 4.76 9.68 4.87
N SER A 45 3.44 9.84 5.02
CA SER A 45 2.60 8.89 5.76
C SER A 45 2.36 7.59 4.99
N ILE A 46 2.29 7.66 3.66
CA ILE A 46 2.14 6.51 2.76
C ILE A 46 3.43 5.72 2.72
N GLU A 47 4.58 6.37 2.59
CA GLU A 47 5.89 5.70 2.65
C GLU A 47 6.07 4.93 3.97
N ARG A 48 5.68 5.56 5.09
CA ARG A 48 5.69 4.91 6.40
C ARG A 48 4.68 3.76 6.51
N ALA A 49 3.52 3.87 5.87
CA ALA A 49 2.54 2.78 5.80
C ALA A 49 3.10 1.58 5.02
N ILE A 50 3.77 1.83 3.90
CA ILE A 50 4.47 0.81 3.10
C ILE A 50 5.53 0.12 3.97
N ALA A 51 6.37 0.88 4.68
CA ALA A 51 7.37 0.29 5.57
C ALA A 51 6.75 -0.63 6.65
N ILE A 52 5.61 -0.24 7.24
CA ILE A 52 4.90 -1.12 8.19
C ILE A 52 4.43 -2.40 7.49
N TYR A 53 3.91 -2.30 6.27
CA TYR A 53 3.39 -3.44 5.53
C TYR A 53 4.51 -4.41 5.10
N GLU A 54 5.63 -3.90 4.59
CA GLU A 54 6.79 -4.69 4.18
C GLU A 54 7.34 -5.53 5.34
N HIS A 55 7.42 -4.94 6.52
CA HIS A 55 7.88 -5.61 7.74
C HIS A 55 6.76 -6.27 8.55
N TRP A 56 5.53 -6.33 8.03
CA TRP A 56 4.37 -6.76 8.81
C TRP A 56 4.55 -8.12 9.47
N LYS A 57 5.09 -9.12 8.75
CA LYS A 57 5.26 -10.48 9.28
C LYS A 57 6.25 -10.55 10.44
N GLU A 58 7.26 -9.68 10.43
CA GLU A 58 8.33 -9.60 11.42
C GLU A 58 7.88 -8.81 12.66
N TRP A 59 7.26 -7.65 12.42
CA TRP A 59 6.85 -6.74 13.49
C TRP A 59 5.57 -7.20 14.20
N SER A 60 4.67 -7.87 13.48
CA SER A 60 3.42 -8.39 14.05
C SER A 60 3.62 -9.72 14.80
N SER A 61 2.91 -9.85 15.91
CA SER A 61 2.79 -11.12 16.63
C SER A 61 1.62 -11.94 16.08
N LYS A 62 1.83 -13.24 15.87
CA LYS A 62 0.76 -14.17 15.51
C LYS A 62 -0.11 -14.45 16.74
N THR A 63 -1.42 -14.42 16.53
CA THR A 63 -2.45 -14.74 17.54
C THR A 63 -3.49 -15.68 16.93
N PRO A 64 -4.32 -16.35 17.74
CA PRO A 64 -5.41 -17.20 17.22
C PRO A 64 -6.42 -16.45 16.35
N LYS A 65 -6.56 -15.13 16.51
CA LYS A 65 -7.49 -14.29 15.77
C LYS A 65 -6.86 -13.60 14.55
N GLY A 66 -5.58 -13.86 14.26
CA GLY A 66 -4.83 -13.18 13.21
C GLY A 66 -3.50 -12.61 13.70
N ARG A 67 -3.00 -11.54 13.07
CA ARG A 67 -1.75 -10.88 13.44
C ARG A 67 -2.02 -9.53 14.12
N VAL A 68 -1.20 -9.19 15.10
CA VAL A 68 -1.34 -7.95 15.87
C VAL A 68 -0.01 -7.25 16.01
N LEU A 69 0.02 -5.95 15.73
CA LEU A 69 1.13 -5.04 16.01
C LEU A 69 0.65 -3.99 17.01
N LYS A 70 1.03 -4.16 18.28
CA LYS A 70 0.54 -3.34 19.41
C LYS A 70 1.57 -2.40 20.02
N ASP A 71 2.83 -2.81 20.08
CA ASP A 71 3.88 -2.12 20.84
C ASP A 71 5.04 -1.74 19.91
N GLY A 72 5.82 -0.74 20.30
CA GLY A 72 7.08 -0.41 19.61
C GLY A 72 6.96 0.23 18.22
N GLN A 73 5.75 0.46 17.69
CA GLN A 73 5.51 1.00 16.34
C GLN A 73 6.37 2.25 16.03
N LYS A 74 6.44 3.21 16.95
CA LYS A 74 7.27 4.42 16.81
C LYS A 74 8.76 4.08 16.66
N SER A 75 9.26 3.13 17.45
CA SER A 75 10.66 2.72 17.39
C SER A 75 10.96 1.95 16.12
N LEU A 76 10.05 1.05 15.71
CA LEU A 76 10.18 0.25 14.49
C LEU A 76 10.24 1.15 13.26
N LEU A 77 9.32 2.11 13.14
CA LEU A 77 9.34 3.10 12.07
C LEU A 77 10.60 3.96 12.08
N ARG A 78 11.03 4.43 13.25
CA ARG A 78 12.28 5.19 13.36
C ARG A 78 13.49 4.39 12.89
N THR A 79 13.54 3.09 13.19
CA THR A 79 14.63 2.23 12.72
C THR A 79 14.56 1.99 11.22
N ALA A 80 13.36 1.80 10.67
CA ALA A 80 13.18 1.54 9.24
C ALA A 80 13.43 2.77 8.37
N THR A 81 12.95 3.95 8.79
CA THR A 81 13.03 5.17 7.97
C THR A 81 14.16 6.12 8.38
N GLY A 82 14.80 5.89 9.53
CA GLY A 82 15.83 6.79 10.07
C GLY A 82 15.28 8.11 10.65
N GLU A 83 13.96 8.31 10.66
CA GLU A 83 13.33 9.57 11.06
C GLU A 83 13.06 9.67 12.58
N GLN A 84 13.13 10.89 13.11
CA GLN A 84 12.58 11.18 14.44
C GLN A 84 11.07 11.45 14.35
N LEU A 85 10.26 10.46 14.70
CA LEU A 85 8.80 10.54 14.58
C LEU A 85 8.08 10.89 15.88
N GLY A 86 7.08 11.77 15.80
CA GLY A 86 6.05 11.95 16.82
C GLY A 86 4.94 10.90 16.72
N TRP A 87 4.22 10.63 17.80
CA TRP A 87 3.10 9.67 17.80
C TRP A 87 1.99 10.02 16.80
N ARG A 88 1.74 11.33 16.56
CA ARG A 88 0.81 11.78 15.52
C ARG A 88 1.18 11.28 14.12
N GLN A 89 2.47 11.30 13.77
CA GLN A 89 2.94 10.80 12.48
C GLN A 89 2.75 9.29 12.39
N VAL A 90 3.13 8.55 13.45
CA VAL A 90 2.92 7.09 13.53
C VAL A 90 1.46 6.73 13.30
N TYR A 91 0.53 7.44 13.94
CA TYR A 91 -0.91 7.18 13.77
C TYR A 91 -1.40 7.51 12.36
N ARG A 92 -0.93 8.60 11.74
CA ARG A 92 -1.24 8.88 10.32
C ARG A 92 -0.75 7.78 9.37
N ALA A 93 0.41 7.18 9.66
CA ALA A 93 0.89 6.04 8.87
C ALA A 93 0.04 4.78 9.10
N ALA A 94 -0.42 4.55 10.32
CA ALA A 94 -1.33 3.45 10.63
C ALA A 94 -2.71 3.62 9.97
N GLU A 95 -3.25 4.84 9.96
CA GLU A 95 -4.49 5.20 9.24
C GLU A 95 -4.32 5.02 7.72
N ALA A 96 -3.22 5.52 7.14
CA ALA A 96 -2.92 5.33 5.73
C ALA A 96 -2.78 3.84 5.37
N LEU A 97 -2.17 3.03 6.24
CA LEU A 97 -2.08 1.58 6.04
C LEU A 97 -3.46 0.90 6.02
N GLU A 98 -4.35 1.31 6.92
CA GLU A 98 -5.72 0.78 6.95
C GLU A 98 -6.47 1.09 5.65
N GLU A 99 -6.37 2.33 5.17
CA GLU A 99 -6.95 2.78 3.91
C GLU A 99 -6.38 2.02 2.70
N LEU A 100 -5.05 1.95 2.58
CA LEU A 100 -4.35 1.27 1.49
C LEU A 100 -4.63 -0.24 1.49
N SER A 101 -4.76 -0.84 2.66
CA SER A 101 -5.09 -2.27 2.81
C SER A 101 -6.57 -2.59 2.62
N LYS A 102 -7.41 -1.57 2.40
CA LYS A 102 -8.88 -1.70 2.27
C LYS A 102 -9.50 -2.45 3.47
N GLY A 103 -9.03 -2.15 4.68
CA GLY A 103 -9.51 -2.76 5.92
C GLY A 103 -9.01 -4.18 6.19
N ARG A 104 -8.09 -4.71 5.38
CA ARG A 104 -7.40 -5.98 5.68
C ARG A 104 -6.54 -5.86 6.93
N ILE A 105 -5.82 -4.75 7.08
CA ILE A 105 -5.14 -4.38 8.32
C ILE A 105 -5.94 -3.21 8.91
N GLN A 106 -6.41 -3.34 10.14
CA GLN A 106 -7.28 -2.37 10.79
C GLN A 106 -6.54 -1.65 11.91
N PHE A 107 -6.76 -0.35 12.03
CA PHE A 107 -6.18 0.48 13.08
C PHE A 107 -7.20 0.74 14.18
N ILE A 108 -7.03 0.05 15.31
CA ILE A 108 -8.03 0.03 16.39
C ILE A 108 -7.49 0.63 17.69
N HIS A 109 -8.39 1.13 18.53
CA HIS A 109 -8.08 1.51 19.91
C HIS A 109 -8.54 0.41 20.87
N HIS A 110 -7.60 -0.18 21.60
CA HIS A 110 -7.86 -1.24 22.58
C HIS A 110 -7.66 -0.73 24.00
N ASN A 111 -8.63 -0.95 24.88
CA ASN A 111 -8.66 -0.40 26.24
C ASN A 111 -7.40 -0.70 27.08
N ARG A 112 -6.80 -1.89 26.92
CA ARG A 112 -5.60 -2.30 27.69
C ARG A 112 -4.27 -1.93 27.01
N HIS A 113 -4.27 -1.79 25.69
CA HIS A 113 -3.03 -1.76 24.90
C HIS A 113 -2.88 -0.49 24.06
N GLY A 114 -3.84 0.42 24.11
CA GLY A 114 -3.85 1.64 23.30
C GLY A 114 -4.11 1.34 21.83
N LYS A 115 -3.53 2.14 20.94
CA LYS A 115 -3.75 2.03 19.48
C LYS A 115 -2.90 0.92 18.87
N MET A 116 -3.52 0.01 18.11
CA MET A 116 -2.88 -1.19 17.56
C MET A 116 -3.30 -1.41 16.11
N LEU A 117 -2.48 -2.12 15.35
CA LEU A 117 -2.85 -2.65 14.04
C LEU A 117 -3.19 -4.14 14.16
N ILE A 118 -4.26 -4.57 13.51
CA ILE A 118 -4.71 -5.97 13.49
C ILE A 118 -4.97 -6.43 12.06
N GLU A 119 -4.49 -7.62 11.70
CA GLU A 119 -4.90 -8.33 10.50
C GLU A 119 -5.70 -9.55 10.96
N PRO A 120 -7.04 -9.50 10.97
CA PRO A 120 -7.84 -10.64 11.40
C PRO A 120 -7.61 -11.83 10.47
N THR A 121 -7.59 -13.04 11.00
CA THR A 121 -7.74 -14.23 10.17
C THR A 121 -9.14 -14.19 9.60
N THR A 122 -9.27 -13.92 8.30
CA THR A 122 -10.54 -14.08 7.59
C THR A 122 -11.06 -15.48 7.92
N PRO A 123 -12.24 -15.61 8.57
CA PRO A 123 -12.83 -16.93 8.74
C PRO A 123 -13.03 -17.47 7.33
N GLY A 124 -12.41 -18.61 7.03
CA GLY A 124 -12.69 -19.34 5.81
C GLY A 124 -14.20 -19.46 5.67
N ARG A 125 -14.70 -19.13 4.48
CA ARG A 125 -16.11 -19.21 4.11
C ARG A 125 -16.51 -20.68 3.98
N ASP A 126 -16.40 -21.48 5.03
CA ASP A 126 -16.72 -22.90 5.00
C ASP A 126 -17.34 -23.36 6.32
N CYS A 127 -18.66 -23.19 6.42
CA CYS A 127 -19.53 -24.23 6.97
C CYS A 127 -20.94 -23.99 6.43
N HIS A 128 -21.16 -24.44 5.19
CA HIS A 128 -22.51 -24.86 4.82
C HIS A 128 -22.95 -25.87 5.87
N ALA A 129 -23.91 -25.49 6.71
CA ALA A 129 -24.67 -26.42 7.50
C ALA A 129 -25.46 -27.30 6.53
N SER A 130 -24.85 -28.38 6.06
CA SER A 130 -25.57 -29.50 5.46
C SER A 130 -26.38 -30.13 6.58
N SER A 131 -27.59 -29.61 6.79
CA SER A 131 -28.60 -30.31 7.57
C SER A 131 -28.90 -31.63 6.86
N ALA A 132 -28.27 -32.70 7.32
CA ALA A 132 -28.69 -34.05 7.00
C ALA A 132 -30.02 -34.30 7.71
N ALA A 133 -31.12 -34.25 6.96
CA ALA A 133 -32.40 -34.78 7.38
C ALA A 133 -32.33 -36.31 7.26
N THR A 134 -32.12 -37.00 8.38
CA THR A 134 -32.37 -38.43 8.51
C THR A 134 -33.78 -38.64 9.05
N THR A 135 -34.58 -39.29 8.20
CA THR A 135 -35.74 -40.18 8.42
C THR A 135 -36.85 -39.72 9.37
#